data_AF-A0A9E2ZE50-F1
#
_entry.id   AF-A0A9E2ZE50-F1
#
_cell.length_a   1.000
_cell.length_b   1.000
_cell.length_c   1.000
_cell.angle_alpha   90.00
_cell.angle_beta   90.00
_cell.angle_gamma   90.00
#
_symmetry.space_group_name_H-M   'P 1'
#
loop_
_entity.id
_entity.type
_entity.pdbx_description
1 polymer ?
#
loop_
_entity_poly.entity_id
_entity_poly.type
_entity_poly.pdbx_seq_one_letter_code
_entity_poly.pdbx_strand_id
1 'polypeptide(L)'
;MHSPDMSGSDSEQAAYTAVQPDREVKAPERVGGREKEDRSSRRFSSRVIGSSERDRMLKEARNIQFPIGLRGYERSAVDRYVERVNRLLAELEMSSSPESAVRHALDEVSEETRDILQRAHETADEITARSRAKADDRLQQAEAEAKEVREAAQRDASETRDAAQHEAHELRELATGEVQNLRDIAQREAQEFRETAKRESAELRDTTAQEMAEMRETAVRETQQLRASVQREVDELRGSARREADELLENAETHARELARSAEAIWRERRRLIEDMRTVGEQLVAIGEVEGKRFPRPAEDALLGAELGREQTATGASPPAPEPETATTQLEPNL
;
A
#
# COMPACT_ATOMS: atom_id res chain seq x y z
N MET A 1 -11.22 6.84 -1.17
CA MET A 1 -12.28 5.93 -0.70
C MET A 1 -11.87 4.54 -1.21
N HIS A 2 -11.05 3.69 -0.57
CA HIS A 2 -11.09 3.10 0.79
C HIS A 2 -12.51 2.62 1.12
N SER A 3 -12.85 1.33 1.26
CA SER A 3 -12.12 0.07 1.49
C SER A 3 -12.94 -1.15 0.98
N PRO A 4 -12.36 -2.36 0.86
CA PRO A 4 -13.07 -3.58 0.49
C PRO A 4 -13.69 -4.31 1.70
N ASP A 5 -14.80 -5.01 1.42
CA ASP A 5 -15.60 -5.80 2.34
C ASP A 5 -14.97 -7.18 2.58
N MET A 6 -14.84 -7.56 3.85
CA MET A 6 -14.28 -8.83 4.32
C MET A 6 -15.44 -9.71 4.77
N SER A 7 -15.77 -10.75 3.99
CA SER A 7 -16.64 -11.84 4.45
C SER A 7 -15.86 -13.14 4.36
N GLY A 8 -15.18 -13.48 5.45
CA GLY A 8 -14.62 -14.80 5.67
C GLY A 8 -15.72 -15.76 6.14
N SER A 9 -15.99 -16.77 5.34
CA SER A 9 -16.74 -17.96 5.72
C SER A 9 -15.91 -19.16 5.29
N ASP A 10 -15.28 -19.85 6.26
CA ASP A 10 -15.51 -21.28 6.45
C ASP A 10 -14.55 -21.90 7.49
N SER A 11 -15.15 -22.79 8.29
CA SER A 11 -14.55 -24.03 8.82
C SER A 11 -13.56 -23.93 9.99
N GLU A 12 -14.08 -23.92 11.21
CA GLU A 12 -13.44 -24.60 12.35
C GLU A 12 -14.39 -25.63 12.96
N GLN A 13 -14.14 -26.90 12.61
CA GLN A 13 -14.56 -28.07 13.38
C GLN A 13 -13.44 -28.40 14.36
N ALA A 14 -13.69 -28.26 15.67
CA ALA A 14 -12.86 -28.87 16.70
C ALA A 14 -13.74 -29.39 17.83
N ALA A 15 -13.61 -30.70 18.06
CA ALA A 15 -14.35 -31.50 19.02
C ALA A 15 -14.08 -31.07 20.47
N TYR A 16 -15.14 -30.74 21.20
CA TYR A 16 -15.12 -30.72 22.66
C TYR A 16 -15.78 -32.01 23.18
N THR A 17 -14.95 -32.96 23.59
CA THR A 17 -15.35 -34.20 24.26
C THR A 17 -15.63 -33.91 25.74
N ALA A 18 -16.79 -34.37 26.18
CA ALA A 18 -17.28 -34.32 27.55
C ALA A 18 -16.43 -35.16 28.53
N VAL A 19 -16.19 -34.61 29.73
CA VAL A 19 -15.77 -35.40 30.91
C VAL A 19 -16.71 -35.05 32.06
N GLN A 20 -17.44 -36.05 32.55
CA GLN A 20 -18.27 -36.01 33.75
C GLN A 20 -17.40 -36.08 35.01
N PRO A 21 -17.76 -35.43 36.13
CA PRO A 21 -17.15 -35.68 37.42
C PRO A 21 -18.05 -36.58 38.27
N ASP A 22 -17.49 -37.69 38.77
CA ASP A 22 -18.11 -38.42 39.88
C ASP A 22 -17.05 -39.09 40.78
N ARG A 23 -17.25 -38.91 42.09
CA ARG A 23 -16.89 -39.77 43.24
C ARG A 23 -15.67 -39.50 44.15
N GLU A 24 -16.07 -39.26 45.40
CA GLU A 24 -15.68 -39.94 46.66
C GLU A 24 -14.38 -39.54 47.38
N VAL A 25 -14.56 -38.68 48.39
CA VAL A 25 -13.59 -38.40 49.47
C VAL A 25 -13.88 -39.34 50.65
N LYS A 26 -12.88 -40.13 51.06
CA LYS A 26 -12.96 -41.04 52.22
C LYS A 26 -11.97 -40.59 53.31
N ALA A 27 -12.50 -40.35 54.51
CA ALA A 27 -11.76 -39.95 55.72
C ALA A 27 -11.01 -41.14 56.36
N PRO A 28 -9.92 -40.92 57.12
CA PRO A 28 -9.33 -41.98 57.95
C PRO A 28 -9.84 -41.98 59.40
N GLU A 29 -10.20 -43.18 59.85
CA GLU A 29 -10.56 -43.57 61.21
C GLU A 29 -9.35 -43.51 62.17
N ARG A 30 -9.57 -43.05 63.41
CA ARG A 30 -8.64 -43.24 64.53
C ARG A 30 -9.16 -44.37 65.43
N VAL A 31 -8.41 -45.46 65.49
CA VAL A 31 -8.62 -46.59 66.40
C VAL A 31 -8.02 -46.27 67.77
N GLY A 32 -8.82 -46.41 68.81
CA GLY A 32 -8.37 -46.44 70.20
C GLY A 32 -7.93 -47.84 70.62
N GLY A 33 -6.80 -47.91 71.34
CA GLY A 33 -6.33 -49.08 72.07
C GLY A 33 -5.95 -48.68 73.49
N ARG A 34 -6.53 -49.37 74.48
CA ARG A 34 -6.20 -49.32 75.92
C ARG A 34 -5.46 -50.61 76.29
N GLU A 35 -4.46 -50.52 77.16
CA GLU A 35 -3.88 -51.55 78.06
C GLU A 35 -3.07 -50.73 79.11
N LYS A 36 -3.36 -50.62 80.43
CA LYS A 36 -3.32 -51.58 81.57
C LYS A 36 -2.02 -52.41 81.56
N GLU A 37 -1.18 -52.53 82.59
CA GLU A 37 -1.33 -52.68 84.05
C GLU A 37 0.06 -52.51 84.72
N ASP A 38 0.16 -51.87 85.88
CA ASP A 38 0.43 -52.48 87.21
C ASP A 38 1.91 -52.82 87.53
N ARG A 39 2.45 -52.21 88.60
CA ARG A 39 3.20 -52.94 89.65
C ARG A 39 3.60 -52.07 90.86
N SER A 40 2.72 -52.17 91.85
CA SER A 40 2.92 -52.28 93.29
C SER A 40 4.34 -52.39 93.91
N SER A 41 4.48 -51.66 95.03
CA SER A 41 5.11 -52.02 96.32
C SER A 41 6.61 -51.89 96.54
N ARG A 42 6.98 -51.18 97.62
CA ARG A 42 7.28 -51.79 98.93
C ARG A 42 7.29 -50.78 100.08
N ARG A 43 6.56 -51.13 101.14
CA ARG A 43 6.59 -50.52 102.46
C ARG A 43 7.80 -51.09 103.21
N PHE A 44 8.64 -50.23 103.78
CA PHE A 44 9.54 -50.61 104.87
C PHE A 44 8.96 -50.05 106.17
N SER A 45 8.46 -50.96 107.01
CA SER A 45 8.22 -50.75 108.43
C SER A 45 9.54 -51.05 109.15
N SER A 46 10.36 -50.04 109.41
CA SER A 46 11.35 -50.12 110.48
C SER A 46 10.84 -49.30 111.66
N ARG A 47 10.76 -49.96 112.81
CA ARG A 47 10.36 -49.35 114.07
C ARG A 47 11.53 -48.47 114.53
N VAL A 48 11.60 -47.26 114.00
CA VAL A 48 12.53 -46.23 114.48
C VAL A 48 12.06 -45.85 115.87
N ILE A 49 12.89 -46.11 116.88
CA ILE A 49 12.72 -45.59 118.25
C ILE A 49 12.56 -44.06 118.11
N GLY A 50 11.37 -43.58 118.45
CA GLY A 50 10.98 -42.20 118.18
C GLY A 50 11.92 -41.22 118.86
N SER A 51 12.11 -40.05 118.24
CA SER A 51 12.81 -38.90 118.85
C SER A 51 12.38 -38.65 120.31
N SER A 52 11.10 -38.84 120.58
CA SER A 52 10.46 -38.71 121.90
C SER A 52 10.89 -39.76 122.93
N GLU A 53 11.25 -40.97 122.52
CA GLU A 53 11.76 -42.03 123.41
C GLU A 53 13.24 -41.79 123.75
N ARG A 54 14.02 -41.28 122.79
CA ARG A 54 15.40 -40.83 122.98
C ARG A 54 15.52 -39.63 123.92
N ASP A 55 14.64 -38.63 123.77
CA ASP A 55 14.59 -37.47 124.67
C ASP A 55 14.29 -37.86 126.13
N ARG A 56 13.50 -38.92 126.33
CA ARG A 56 13.19 -39.46 127.65
C ARG A 56 14.40 -40.14 128.28
N MET A 57 15.13 -40.95 127.51
CA MET A 57 16.36 -41.63 127.94
C MET A 57 17.51 -40.65 128.21
N LEU A 58 17.64 -39.57 127.42
CA LEU A 58 18.60 -38.48 127.64
C LEU A 58 18.32 -37.69 128.92
N LYS A 59 17.04 -37.45 129.24
CA LYS A 59 16.64 -36.80 130.50
C LYS A 59 16.95 -37.67 131.73
N GLU A 60 16.72 -38.98 131.65
CA GLU A 60 17.08 -39.92 132.71
C GLU A 60 18.60 -40.02 132.90
N ALA A 61 19.38 -39.98 131.81
CA ALA A 61 20.84 -39.99 131.89
C ALA A 61 21.43 -38.69 132.49
N ARG A 62 20.75 -37.55 132.35
CA ARG A 62 21.22 -36.26 132.93
C ARG A 62 20.90 -36.11 134.42
N ASN A 63 19.82 -36.75 134.90
CA ASN A 63 19.34 -36.63 136.27
C ASN A 63 19.58 -37.94 137.07
N ILE A 64 20.83 -38.36 137.20
CA ILE A 64 21.21 -39.53 138.00
C ILE A 64 21.94 -39.11 139.28
N GLN A 65 21.42 -39.55 140.43
CA GLN A 65 22.07 -39.40 141.73
C GLN A 65 22.87 -40.67 142.04
N PHE A 66 24.17 -40.52 142.27
CA PHE A 66 25.03 -41.64 142.64
C PHE A 66 24.98 -41.88 144.16
N PRO A 67 24.85 -43.14 144.63
CA PRO A 67 24.96 -43.46 146.06
C PRO A 67 26.35 -43.08 146.61
N ILE A 68 26.40 -42.48 147.81
CA ILE A 68 27.65 -42.07 148.49
C ILE A 68 28.03 -43.14 149.52
N GLY A 69 29.16 -43.83 149.31
CA GLY A 69 29.75 -44.76 150.27
C GLY A 69 30.74 -44.08 151.22
N LEU A 70 31.32 -44.84 152.16
CA LEU A 70 32.25 -44.38 153.21
C LEU A 70 33.49 -43.60 152.71
N ARG A 71 33.73 -43.52 151.39
CA ARG A 71 34.84 -42.78 150.78
C ARG A 71 34.51 -42.12 149.43
N GLY A 72 33.24 -41.78 149.19
CA GLY A 72 32.79 -41.09 147.96
C GLY A 72 31.77 -41.90 147.15
N TYR A 73 31.53 -41.50 145.91
CA TYR A 73 30.54 -42.15 145.03
C TYR A 73 30.90 -43.61 144.74
N GLU A 74 29.89 -44.47 144.71
CA GLU A 74 30.07 -45.90 144.46
C GLU A 74 30.57 -46.16 143.02
N ARG A 75 31.78 -46.70 142.88
CA ARG A 75 32.43 -46.94 141.58
C ARG A 75 31.59 -47.84 140.65
N SER A 76 30.92 -48.86 141.21
CA SER A 76 30.03 -49.77 140.47
C SER A 76 28.80 -49.07 139.87
N ALA A 77 28.31 -47.99 140.50
CA ALA A 77 27.19 -47.19 140.01
C ALA A 77 27.65 -46.25 138.89
N VAL A 78 28.84 -45.68 139.01
CA VAL A 78 29.47 -44.85 137.97
C VAL A 78 29.81 -45.70 136.74
N ASP A 79 30.40 -46.89 136.92
CA ASP A 79 30.76 -47.76 135.80
C ASP A 79 29.51 -48.18 135.00
N ARG A 80 28.41 -48.55 135.67
CA ARG A 80 27.12 -48.84 135.01
C ARG A 80 26.53 -47.63 134.28
N TYR A 81 26.74 -46.43 134.81
CA TYR A 81 26.30 -45.20 134.16
C TYR A 81 27.15 -44.86 132.93
N VAL A 82 28.47 -44.94 133.05
CA VAL A 82 29.41 -44.73 131.94
C VAL A 82 29.15 -45.75 130.83
N GLU A 83 28.92 -47.02 131.18
CA GLU A 83 28.57 -48.06 130.21
C GLU A 83 27.22 -47.78 129.51
N ARG A 84 26.23 -47.24 130.25
CA ARG A 84 24.94 -46.81 129.70
C ARG A 84 25.07 -45.58 128.79
N VAL A 85 25.87 -44.58 129.18
CA VAL A 85 26.13 -43.38 128.39
C VAL A 85 26.93 -43.72 127.13
N ASN A 86 27.94 -44.58 127.24
CA ASN A 86 28.71 -45.06 126.09
C ASN A 86 27.83 -45.87 125.13
N ARG A 87 26.88 -46.67 125.64
CA ARG A 87 25.88 -47.36 124.81
C ARG A 87 24.96 -46.37 124.10
N LEU A 88 24.45 -45.36 124.81
CA LEU A 88 23.65 -44.28 124.23
C LEU A 88 24.43 -43.47 123.18
N LEU A 89 25.73 -43.23 123.40
CA LEU A 89 26.61 -42.54 122.47
C LEU A 89 26.87 -43.38 121.22
N ALA A 90 27.12 -44.68 121.37
CA ALA A 90 27.26 -45.60 120.24
C ALA A 90 25.95 -45.73 119.44
N GLU A 91 24.79 -45.76 120.11
CA GLU A 91 23.48 -45.72 119.44
C GLU A 91 23.25 -44.38 118.71
N LEU A 92 23.74 -43.25 119.25
CA LEU A 92 23.67 -41.94 118.60
C LEU A 92 24.63 -41.84 117.40
N GLU A 93 25.84 -42.39 117.49
CA GLU A 93 26.81 -42.41 116.38
C GLU A 93 26.34 -43.35 115.26
N MET A 94 25.81 -44.54 115.60
CA MET A 94 25.19 -45.45 114.63
C MET A 94 23.94 -44.85 113.95
N SER A 95 23.25 -43.91 114.61
CA SER A 95 22.07 -43.20 114.09
C SER A 95 22.33 -41.73 113.71
N SER A 96 23.59 -41.28 113.68
CA SER A 96 24.04 -39.99 113.12
C SER A 96 24.15 -40.02 111.59
N SER A 97 23.90 -41.19 111.01
CA SER A 97 23.73 -41.48 109.58
C SER A 97 22.43 -40.93 108.89
N PRO A 98 21.73 -39.87 109.35
CA PRO A 98 20.75 -39.16 108.52
C PRO A 98 21.35 -38.02 107.69
N GLU A 99 22.21 -37.16 108.23
CA GLU A 99 22.78 -36.04 107.45
C GLU A 99 23.77 -36.52 106.39
N SER A 100 24.59 -37.53 106.71
CA SER A 100 25.51 -38.13 105.74
C SER A 100 24.76 -38.89 104.65
N ALA A 101 23.64 -39.54 104.99
CA ALA A 101 22.77 -40.20 104.01
C ALA A 101 22.04 -39.19 103.11
N VAL A 102 21.62 -38.05 103.66
CA VAL A 102 21.02 -36.96 102.89
C VAL A 102 22.04 -36.28 101.97
N ARG A 103 23.25 -35.97 102.45
CA ARG A 103 24.34 -35.45 101.59
C ARG A 103 24.68 -36.43 100.48
N HIS A 104 24.83 -37.71 100.81
CA HIS A 104 25.13 -38.74 99.82
C HIS A 104 24.01 -38.89 98.76
N ALA A 105 22.74 -38.82 99.17
CA ALA A 105 21.60 -38.83 98.24
C ALA A 105 21.55 -37.56 97.38
N LEU A 106 21.94 -36.39 97.93
CA LEU A 106 22.03 -35.15 97.15
C LEU A 106 23.18 -35.19 96.14
N ASP A 107 24.32 -35.77 96.51
CA ASP A 107 25.47 -35.95 95.62
C ASP A 107 25.14 -36.96 94.51
N GLU A 108 24.48 -38.09 94.84
CA GLU A 108 24.00 -39.09 93.87
C GLU A 108 23.00 -38.47 92.88
N VAL A 109 22.02 -37.70 93.37
CA VAL A 109 21.07 -36.97 92.52
C VAL A 109 21.77 -35.87 91.70
N SER A 110 22.83 -35.24 92.23
CA SER A 110 23.58 -34.20 91.51
C SER A 110 24.43 -34.78 90.38
N GLU A 111 25.02 -35.96 90.58
CA GLU A 111 25.70 -36.72 89.53
C GLU A 111 24.69 -37.22 88.49
N GLU A 112 23.56 -37.79 88.93
CA GLU A 112 22.47 -38.20 88.03
C GLU A 112 21.95 -37.01 87.19
N THR A 113 21.81 -35.84 87.80
CA THR A 113 21.40 -34.61 87.11
C THR A 113 22.45 -34.15 86.09
N ARG A 114 23.74 -34.22 86.41
CA ARG A 114 24.82 -33.92 85.45
C ARG A 114 24.80 -34.88 84.27
N ASP A 115 24.63 -36.17 84.52
CA ASP A 115 24.56 -37.19 83.47
C ASP A 115 23.34 -36.99 82.57
N ILE A 116 22.19 -36.60 83.14
CA ILE A 116 20.99 -36.26 82.36
C ILE A 116 21.24 -35.03 81.50
N LEU A 117 21.84 -33.97 82.06
CA LEU A 117 22.14 -32.74 81.32
C LEU A 117 23.17 -32.99 80.20
N GLN A 118 24.20 -33.77 80.47
CA GLN A 118 25.19 -34.16 79.47
C GLN A 118 24.55 -34.95 78.34
N ARG A 119 23.77 -36.00 78.66
CA ARG A 119 23.02 -36.76 77.66
C ARG A 119 22.03 -35.89 76.88
N ALA A 120 21.38 -34.93 77.54
CA ALA A 120 20.48 -34.00 76.88
C ALA A 120 21.22 -33.08 75.90
N HIS A 121 22.40 -32.57 76.27
CA HIS A 121 23.24 -31.75 75.39
C HIS A 121 23.77 -32.55 74.20
N GLU A 122 24.34 -33.73 74.44
CA GLU A 122 24.80 -34.64 73.38
C GLU A 122 23.65 -34.98 72.42
N THR A 123 22.47 -35.29 72.96
CA THR A 123 21.27 -35.54 72.15
C THR A 123 20.84 -34.30 71.35
N ALA A 124 20.90 -33.11 71.94
CA ALA A 124 20.55 -31.86 71.26
C ALA A 124 21.52 -31.53 70.12
N ASP A 125 22.81 -31.76 70.33
CA ASP A 125 23.85 -31.57 69.32
C ASP A 125 23.68 -32.57 68.18
N GLU A 126 23.40 -33.83 68.49
CA GLU A 126 23.08 -34.85 67.48
C GLU A 126 21.83 -34.49 66.66
N ILE A 127 20.75 -34.03 67.31
CA ILE A 127 19.53 -33.59 66.63
C ILE A 127 19.84 -32.42 65.71
N THR A 128 20.66 -31.47 66.17
CA THR A 128 21.05 -30.29 65.38
C THR A 128 21.91 -30.70 64.19
N ALA A 129 22.91 -31.55 64.38
CA ALA A 129 23.77 -32.06 63.33
C ALA A 129 22.97 -32.83 62.28
N ARG A 130 22.08 -33.75 62.71
CA ARG A 130 21.19 -34.50 61.82
C ARG A 130 20.23 -33.59 61.06
N SER A 131 19.68 -32.56 61.71
CA SER A 131 18.77 -31.60 61.06
C SER A 131 19.49 -30.75 60.02
N ARG A 132 20.73 -30.30 60.31
CA ARG A 132 21.56 -29.56 59.35
C ARG A 132 21.92 -30.42 58.14
N ALA A 133 22.45 -31.62 58.37
CA ALA A 133 22.77 -32.56 57.28
C ALA A 133 21.56 -32.82 56.38
N LYS A 134 20.37 -33.07 56.98
CA LYS A 134 19.14 -33.28 56.21
C LYS A 134 18.68 -32.02 55.45
N ALA A 135 18.91 -30.82 56.00
CA ALA A 135 18.62 -29.57 55.32
C ALA A 135 19.56 -29.35 54.13
N ASP A 136 20.86 -29.61 54.32
CA ASP A 136 21.87 -29.50 53.28
C ASP A 136 21.60 -30.49 52.14
N ASP A 137 21.26 -31.74 52.46
CA ASP A 137 20.86 -32.76 51.47
C ASP A 137 19.64 -32.29 50.66
N ARG A 138 18.65 -31.67 51.32
CA ARG A 138 17.45 -31.15 50.66
C ARG A 138 17.75 -29.95 49.77
N LEU A 139 18.67 -29.07 50.18
CA LEU A 139 19.12 -27.95 49.36
C LEU A 139 19.87 -28.45 48.13
N GLN A 140 20.81 -29.39 48.29
CA GLN A 140 21.54 -29.97 47.17
C GLN A 140 20.60 -30.68 46.19
N GLN A 141 19.63 -31.44 46.70
CA GLN A 141 18.61 -32.07 45.88
C GLN A 141 17.78 -31.03 45.11
N ALA A 142 17.30 -29.98 45.79
CA ALA A 142 16.52 -28.93 45.16
C ALA A 142 17.32 -28.13 44.11
N GLU A 143 18.61 -27.89 44.34
CA GLU A 143 19.50 -27.24 43.38
C GLU A 143 19.74 -28.11 42.13
N ALA A 144 19.94 -29.42 42.32
CA ALA A 144 20.07 -30.37 41.22
C ALA A 144 18.79 -30.43 40.39
N GLU A 145 17.63 -30.60 41.02
CA GLU A 145 16.32 -30.61 40.35
C GLU A 145 16.05 -29.28 39.62
N ALA A 146 16.36 -28.13 40.24
CA ALA A 146 16.19 -26.83 39.61
C ALA A 146 17.11 -26.65 38.38
N LYS A 147 18.34 -27.18 38.44
CA LYS A 147 19.27 -27.16 37.31
C LYS A 147 18.75 -28.04 36.16
N GLU A 148 18.30 -29.25 36.46
CA GLU A 148 17.73 -30.17 35.46
C GLU A 148 16.51 -29.55 34.77
N VAL A 149 15.60 -28.94 35.54
CA VAL A 149 14.43 -28.25 34.98
C VAL A 149 14.83 -27.08 34.08
N ARG A 150 15.84 -26.30 34.46
CA ARG A 150 16.34 -25.19 33.62
C ARG A 150 16.98 -25.69 32.33
N GLU A 151 17.79 -26.74 32.39
CA GLU A 151 18.44 -27.32 31.22
C GLU A 151 17.43 -27.99 30.28
N ALA A 152 16.39 -28.62 30.81
CA ALA A 152 15.27 -29.14 30.03
C ALA A 152 14.51 -27.99 29.34
N ALA A 153 14.08 -26.99 30.10
CA ALA A 153 13.36 -25.83 29.56
C ALA A 153 14.17 -25.06 28.51
N GLN A 154 15.50 -24.97 28.68
CA GLN A 154 16.38 -24.34 27.70
C GLN A 154 16.46 -25.13 26.39
N ARG A 155 16.54 -26.47 26.48
CA ARG A 155 16.54 -27.35 25.29
C ARG A 155 15.21 -27.26 24.54
N ASP A 156 14.09 -27.38 25.25
CA ASP A 156 12.76 -27.26 24.64
C ASP A 156 12.60 -25.88 23.97
N ALA A 157 13.08 -24.82 24.61
CA ALA A 157 13.06 -23.47 24.06
C ALA A 157 14.00 -23.29 22.85
N SER A 158 15.11 -24.03 22.75
CA SER A 158 15.94 -24.01 21.52
C SER A 158 15.28 -24.79 20.40
N GLU A 159 14.77 -25.99 20.68
CA GLU A 159 14.12 -26.85 19.67
C GLU A 159 12.91 -26.15 19.04
N THR A 160 12.07 -25.53 19.87
CA THR A 160 10.92 -24.75 19.40
C THR A 160 11.33 -23.53 18.57
N ARG A 161 12.43 -22.85 18.92
CA ARG A 161 12.94 -21.73 18.12
C ARG A 161 13.49 -22.20 16.79
N ASP A 162 14.25 -23.29 16.77
CA ASP A 162 14.85 -23.82 15.54
C ASP A 162 13.75 -24.32 14.59
N ALA A 163 12.73 -25.00 15.12
CA ALA A 163 11.54 -25.42 14.36
C ALA A 163 10.81 -24.20 13.78
N ALA A 164 10.51 -23.19 14.59
CA ALA A 164 9.82 -21.98 14.13
C ALA A 164 10.65 -21.19 13.09
N GLN A 165 11.98 -21.15 13.23
CA GLN A 165 12.87 -20.53 12.25
C GLN A 165 12.89 -21.30 10.93
N HIS A 166 12.90 -22.63 10.98
CA HIS A 166 12.85 -23.47 9.79
C HIS A 166 11.53 -23.30 9.04
N GLU A 167 10.38 -23.41 9.73
CA GLU A 167 9.06 -23.18 9.14
C GLU A 167 8.95 -21.76 8.54
N ALA A 168 9.44 -20.74 9.25
CA ALA A 168 9.43 -19.37 8.73
C ALA A 168 10.32 -19.22 7.48
N HIS A 169 11.42 -19.97 7.37
CA HIS A 169 12.27 -19.98 6.19
C HIS A 169 11.58 -20.65 5.01
N GLU A 170 11.01 -21.84 5.21
CA GLU A 170 10.27 -22.57 4.18
C GLU A 170 9.08 -21.75 3.64
N LEU A 171 8.30 -21.12 4.53
CA LEU A 171 7.21 -20.24 4.13
C LEU A 171 7.69 -19.04 3.30
N ARG A 172 8.86 -18.48 3.59
CA ARG A 172 9.45 -17.40 2.79
C ARG A 172 9.91 -17.91 1.43
N GLU A 173 10.54 -19.08 1.35
CA GLU A 173 10.95 -19.67 0.07
C GLU A 173 9.74 -19.96 -0.81
N LEU A 174 8.69 -20.55 -0.26
CA LEU A 174 7.43 -20.78 -0.97
C LEU A 174 6.81 -19.46 -1.45
N ALA A 175 6.64 -18.47 -0.57
CA ALA A 175 6.05 -17.19 -0.93
C ALA A 175 6.89 -16.44 -1.99
N THR A 176 8.22 -16.48 -1.89
CA THR A 176 9.09 -15.85 -2.90
C THR A 176 9.03 -16.58 -4.24
N GLY A 177 8.96 -17.91 -4.25
CA GLY A 177 8.75 -18.71 -5.45
C GLY A 177 7.39 -18.44 -6.11
N GLU A 178 6.31 -18.36 -5.34
CA GLU A 178 4.98 -18.02 -5.86
C GLU A 178 4.94 -16.62 -6.48
N VAL A 179 5.53 -15.62 -5.82
CA VAL A 179 5.60 -14.25 -6.35
C VAL A 179 6.41 -14.20 -7.65
N GLN A 180 7.52 -14.95 -7.74
CA GLN A 180 8.30 -15.06 -8.98
C GLN A 180 7.51 -15.73 -10.10
N ASN A 181 6.83 -16.84 -9.82
CA ASN A 181 5.99 -17.53 -10.80
C ASN A 181 4.86 -16.63 -11.33
N LEU A 182 4.16 -15.92 -10.44
CA LEU A 182 3.12 -14.97 -10.83
C LEU A 182 3.67 -13.82 -11.68
N ARG A 183 4.87 -13.33 -11.34
CA ARG A 183 5.55 -12.29 -12.11
C ARG A 183 5.91 -12.78 -13.51
N ASP A 184 6.39 -14.01 -13.65
CA ASP A 184 6.77 -14.59 -14.94
C ASP A 184 5.54 -14.88 -15.83
N ILE A 185 4.42 -15.28 -15.23
CA ILE A 185 3.14 -15.42 -15.93
C ILE A 185 2.67 -14.04 -16.43
N ALA A 186 2.56 -13.06 -15.51
CA ALA A 186 2.09 -11.73 -15.86
C ALA A 186 3.00 -11.04 -16.90
N GLN A 187 4.32 -11.27 -16.84
CA GLN A 187 5.26 -10.74 -17.82
C GLN A 187 5.06 -11.35 -19.21
N ARG A 188 4.83 -12.66 -19.30
CA ARG A 188 4.54 -13.34 -20.58
C ARG A 188 3.23 -12.87 -21.18
N GLU A 189 2.16 -12.84 -20.41
CA GLU A 189 0.86 -12.32 -20.86
C GLU A 189 0.98 -10.86 -21.34
N ALA A 190 1.68 -10.01 -20.59
CA ALA A 190 1.91 -8.63 -21.00
C ALA A 190 2.78 -8.50 -22.27
N GLN A 191 3.67 -9.45 -22.55
CA GLN A 191 4.42 -9.49 -23.81
C GLN A 191 3.52 -9.92 -24.97
N GLU A 192 2.72 -10.97 -24.78
CA GLU A 192 1.77 -11.45 -25.78
C GLU A 192 0.75 -10.37 -26.16
N PHE A 193 0.17 -9.67 -25.18
CA PHE A 193 -0.73 -8.55 -25.45
C PHE A 193 -0.05 -7.42 -26.24
N ARG A 194 1.21 -7.09 -25.90
CA ARG A 194 1.96 -6.06 -26.63
C ARG A 194 2.23 -6.46 -28.08
N GLU A 195 2.61 -7.71 -28.32
CA GLU A 195 2.90 -8.18 -29.68
C GLU A 195 1.62 -8.27 -30.53
N THR A 196 0.50 -8.69 -29.94
CA THR A 196 -0.82 -8.66 -30.61
C THR A 196 -1.22 -7.23 -30.94
N ALA A 197 -1.16 -6.30 -29.98
CA ALA A 197 -1.51 -4.89 -30.22
C ALA A 197 -0.60 -4.24 -31.27
N LYS A 198 0.70 -4.56 -31.30
CA LYS A 198 1.62 -4.10 -32.35
C LYS A 198 1.23 -4.62 -33.72
N ARG A 199 0.90 -5.92 -33.83
CA ARG A 199 0.49 -6.54 -35.10
C ARG A 199 -0.79 -5.89 -35.64
N GLU A 200 -1.83 -5.79 -34.80
CA GLU A 200 -3.10 -5.15 -35.19
C GLU A 200 -2.90 -3.69 -35.59
N SER A 201 -2.06 -2.97 -34.85
CA SER A 201 -1.73 -1.58 -35.18
C SER A 201 -0.95 -1.45 -36.49
N ALA A 202 -0.08 -2.40 -36.82
CA ALA A 202 0.62 -2.44 -38.11
C ALA A 202 -0.36 -2.75 -39.25
N GLU A 203 -1.21 -3.76 -39.07
CA GLU A 203 -2.23 -4.15 -40.04
C GLU A 203 -3.19 -2.99 -40.36
N LEU A 204 -3.69 -2.28 -39.34
CA LEU A 204 -4.52 -1.09 -39.54
C LEU A 204 -3.80 0.04 -40.28
N ARG A 205 -2.49 0.21 -40.07
CA ARG A 205 -1.70 1.22 -40.81
C ARG A 205 -1.52 0.81 -42.27
N ASP A 206 -1.28 -0.47 -42.53
CA ASP A 206 -1.08 -0.97 -43.88
C ASP A 206 -2.36 -0.89 -44.70
N THR A 207 -3.51 -1.28 -44.11
CA THR A 207 -4.82 -1.17 -44.78
C THR A 207 -5.18 0.28 -45.07
N THR A 208 -5.04 1.18 -44.10
CA THR A 208 -5.32 2.60 -44.31
C THR A 208 -4.36 3.23 -45.32
N ALA A 209 -3.08 2.84 -45.35
CA ALA A 209 -2.14 3.29 -46.35
C ALA A 209 -2.52 2.82 -47.77
N GLN A 210 -2.98 1.56 -47.89
CA GLN A 210 -3.47 1.01 -49.16
C GLN A 210 -4.72 1.74 -49.65
N GLU A 211 -5.74 1.90 -48.80
CA GLU A 211 -6.96 2.64 -49.15
C GLU A 211 -6.66 4.08 -49.58
N MET A 212 -5.75 4.76 -48.89
CA MET A 212 -5.31 6.10 -49.24
C MET A 212 -4.57 6.14 -50.58
N ALA A 213 -3.79 5.12 -50.91
CA ALA A 213 -3.13 5.01 -52.21
C ALA A 213 -4.14 4.80 -53.35
N GLU A 214 -5.11 3.91 -53.15
CA GLU A 214 -6.18 3.62 -54.12
C GLU A 214 -7.07 4.85 -54.38
N MET A 215 -7.47 5.57 -53.32
CA MET A 215 -8.22 6.83 -53.45
C MET A 215 -7.42 7.89 -54.20
N ARG A 216 -6.12 8.04 -53.90
CA ARG A 216 -5.23 8.98 -54.60
C ARG A 216 -5.09 8.64 -56.08
N GLU A 217 -4.92 7.36 -56.41
CA GLU A 217 -4.81 6.92 -57.79
C GLU A 217 -6.11 7.23 -58.58
N THR A 218 -7.25 6.97 -57.96
CA THR A 218 -8.57 7.27 -58.54
C THR A 218 -8.74 8.78 -58.77
N ALA A 219 -8.46 9.60 -57.76
CA ALA A 219 -8.53 11.07 -57.89
C ALA A 219 -7.58 11.60 -58.98
N VAL A 220 -6.34 11.08 -59.05
CA VAL A 220 -5.38 11.46 -60.10
C VAL A 220 -5.91 11.07 -61.49
N ARG A 221 -6.47 9.88 -61.65
CA ARG A 221 -7.07 9.43 -62.91
C ARG A 221 -8.24 10.32 -63.34
N GLU A 222 -9.16 10.62 -62.43
CA GLU A 222 -10.33 11.47 -62.71
C GLU A 222 -9.92 12.90 -63.08
N THR A 223 -8.99 13.49 -62.32
CA THR A 223 -8.48 14.84 -62.65
C THR A 223 -7.78 14.89 -64.01
N GLN A 224 -7.04 13.84 -64.38
CA GLN A 224 -6.44 13.72 -65.71
C GLN A 224 -7.50 13.58 -66.81
N GLN A 225 -8.53 12.77 -66.60
CA GLN A 225 -9.65 12.60 -67.54
C GLN A 225 -10.43 13.90 -67.75
N LEU A 226 -10.77 14.60 -66.67
CA LEU A 226 -11.44 15.90 -66.73
C LEU A 226 -10.59 16.92 -67.48
N ARG A 227 -9.29 17.02 -67.16
CA ARG A 227 -8.36 17.90 -67.87
C ARG A 227 -8.31 17.58 -69.36
N ALA A 228 -8.26 16.30 -69.73
CA ALA A 228 -8.25 15.88 -71.13
C ALA A 228 -9.57 16.21 -71.85
N SER A 229 -10.73 16.04 -71.19
CA SER A 229 -12.04 16.43 -71.75
C SER A 229 -12.12 17.92 -72.00
N VAL A 230 -11.82 18.73 -70.97
CA VAL A 230 -11.82 20.19 -71.05
C VAL A 230 -10.86 20.69 -72.12
N GLN A 231 -9.67 20.08 -72.23
CA GLN A 231 -8.71 20.45 -73.27
C GLN A 231 -9.27 20.19 -74.69
N ARG A 232 -9.93 19.05 -74.92
CA ARG A 232 -10.57 18.77 -76.21
C ARG A 232 -11.69 19.75 -76.51
N GLU A 233 -12.57 20.02 -75.55
CA GLU A 233 -13.66 20.99 -75.72
C GLU A 233 -13.13 22.39 -76.05
N VAL A 234 -12.07 22.83 -75.37
CA VAL A 234 -11.40 24.11 -75.65
C VAL A 234 -10.81 24.13 -77.06
N ASP A 235 -10.18 23.04 -77.51
CA ASP A 235 -9.60 22.95 -78.85
C ASP A 235 -10.69 22.90 -79.95
N GLU A 236 -11.81 22.23 -79.69
CA GLU A 236 -13.00 22.21 -80.55
C GLU A 236 -13.63 23.59 -80.68
N LEU A 237 -13.86 24.28 -79.56
CA LEU A 237 -14.40 25.65 -79.52
C LEU A 237 -13.48 26.63 -80.26
N ARG A 238 -12.16 26.55 -80.01
CA ARG A 238 -11.17 27.35 -80.74
C ARG A 238 -11.18 27.05 -82.24
N GLY A 239 -11.33 25.78 -82.62
CA GLY A 239 -11.46 25.37 -84.01
C GLY A 239 -12.71 25.93 -84.68
N SER A 240 -13.87 25.89 -84.01
CA SER A 240 -15.12 26.48 -84.53
C SER A 240 -15.01 27.99 -84.68
N ALA A 241 -14.57 28.68 -83.62
CA ALA A 241 -14.43 30.13 -83.63
C ALA A 241 -13.46 30.63 -84.72
N ARG A 242 -12.39 29.89 -85.00
CA ARG A 242 -11.48 30.20 -86.11
C ARG A 242 -12.15 30.05 -87.46
N ARG A 243 -12.87 28.95 -87.71
CA ARG A 243 -13.59 28.74 -88.98
C ARG A 243 -14.66 29.80 -89.21
N GLU A 244 -15.43 30.14 -88.18
CA GLU A 244 -16.43 31.21 -88.25
C GLU A 244 -15.78 32.58 -88.54
N ALA A 245 -14.63 32.87 -87.92
CA ALA A 245 -13.88 34.09 -88.21
C ALA A 245 -13.37 34.13 -89.67
N ASP A 246 -12.82 33.01 -90.17
CA ASP A 246 -12.34 32.90 -91.55
C ASP A 246 -13.49 33.06 -92.56
N GLU A 247 -14.65 32.44 -92.29
CA GLU A 247 -15.85 32.58 -93.11
C GLU A 247 -16.40 34.02 -93.12
N LEU A 248 -16.42 34.68 -91.96
CA LEU A 248 -16.81 36.09 -91.86
C LEU A 248 -15.87 37.00 -92.67
N LEU A 249 -14.55 36.73 -92.62
CA LEU A 249 -13.57 37.47 -93.41
C LEU A 249 -13.78 37.23 -94.91
N GLU A 250 -13.96 35.99 -95.36
CA GLU A 250 -14.20 35.67 -96.77
C GLU A 250 -15.50 36.31 -97.30
N ASN A 251 -16.57 36.29 -96.50
CA ASN A 251 -17.83 36.94 -96.83
C ASN A 251 -17.66 38.47 -96.91
N ALA A 252 -16.96 39.08 -95.94
CA ALA A 252 -16.68 40.51 -95.95
C ALA A 252 -15.83 40.91 -97.18
N GLU A 253 -14.82 40.12 -97.54
CA GLU A 253 -14.02 40.35 -98.75
C GLU A 253 -14.85 40.22 -100.02
N THR A 254 -15.71 39.20 -100.10
CA THR A 254 -16.60 39.00 -101.26
C THR A 254 -17.56 40.17 -101.42
N HIS A 255 -18.17 40.62 -100.33
CA HIS A 255 -19.03 41.79 -100.31
C HIS A 255 -18.27 43.07 -100.70
N ALA A 256 -17.06 43.26 -100.18
CA ALA A 256 -16.20 44.38 -100.56
C ALA A 256 -15.87 44.38 -102.06
N ARG A 257 -15.58 43.20 -102.65
CA ARG A 257 -15.36 43.05 -104.10
C ARG A 257 -16.63 43.36 -104.90
N GLU A 258 -17.80 42.94 -104.43
CA GLU A 258 -19.08 43.23 -105.07
C GLU A 258 -19.41 44.74 -105.05
N LEU A 259 -19.23 45.38 -103.91
CA LEU A 259 -19.38 46.83 -103.77
C LEU A 259 -18.41 47.59 -104.68
N ALA A 260 -17.16 47.15 -104.76
CA ALA A 260 -16.17 47.73 -105.66
C ALA A 260 -16.60 47.61 -107.14
N ARG A 261 -17.05 46.44 -107.58
CA ARG A 261 -17.57 46.24 -108.96
C ARG A 261 -18.81 47.09 -109.24
N SER A 262 -19.72 47.19 -108.27
CA SER A 262 -20.94 48.00 -108.37
C SER A 262 -20.60 49.49 -108.49
N ALA A 263 -19.66 49.97 -107.67
CA ALA A 263 -19.14 51.32 -107.76
C ALA A 263 -18.50 51.57 -109.13
N GLU A 264 -17.65 50.67 -109.63
CA GLU A 264 -17.06 50.77 -110.98
C GLU A 264 -18.12 50.81 -112.09
N ALA A 265 -19.20 50.03 -111.98
CA ALA A 265 -20.31 50.06 -112.92
C ALA A 265 -21.03 51.41 -112.93
N ILE A 266 -21.33 51.96 -111.74
CA ILE A 266 -21.92 53.30 -111.59
C ILE A 266 -21.00 54.36 -112.19
N TRP A 267 -19.69 54.28 -111.95
CA TRP A 267 -18.72 55.22 -112.51
C TRP A 267 -18.62 55.15 -114.03
N ARG A 268 -18.68 53.94 -114.61
CA ARG A 268 -18.73 53.74 -116.07
C ARG A 268 -20.01 54.33 -116.66
N GLU A 269 -21.16 54.06 -116.05
CA GLU A 269 -22.44 54.59 -116.52
C GLU A 269 -22.49 56.12 -116.40
N ARG A 270 -22.03 56.68 -115.27
CA ARG A 270 -21.90 58.14 -115.11
C ARG A 270 -21.02 58.75 -116.21
N ARG A 271 -19.89 58.12 -116.53
CA ARG A 271 -18.99 58.59 -117.61
C ARG A 271 -19.69 58.54 -118.96
N ARG A 272 -20.39 57.45 -119.26
CA ARG A 272 -21.20 57.31 -120.49
C ARG A 272 -22.29 58.37 -120.56
N LEU A 273 -23.08 58.56 -119.50
CA LEU A 273 -24.13 59.59 -119.43
C LEU A 273 -23.58 60.99 -119.63
N ILE A 274 -22.41 61.32 -119.05
CA ILE A 274 -21.75 62.62 -119.27
C ILE A 274 -21.35 62.77 -120.75
N GLU A 275 -20.81 61.73 -121.37
CA GLU A 275 -20.45 61.74 -122.80
C GLU A 275 -21.68 61.84 -123.71
N ASP A 276 -22.75 61.12 -123.39
CA ASP A 276 -24.03 61.19 -124.08
C ASP A 276 -24.65 62.60 -123.94
N MET A 277 -24.63 63.18 -122.72
CA MET A 277 -25.06 64.56 -122.48
C MET A 277 -24.20 65.57 -123.26
N ARG A 278 -22.88 65.35 -123.35
CA ARG A 278 -21.98 66.17 -124.16
C ARG A 278 -22.33 66.07 -125.65
N THR A 279 -22.57 64.86 -126.15
CA THR A 279 -22.99 64.62 -127.53
C THR A 279 -24.33 65.29 -127.85
N VAL A 280 -25.32 65.17 -126.95
CA VAL A 280 -26.61 65.88 -127.07
C VAL A 280 -26.39 67.40 -127.02
N GLY A 281 -25.50 67.89 -126.16
CA GLY A 281 -25.09 69.29 -126.12
C GLY A 281 -24.50 69.76 -127.44
N GLU A 282 -23.58 68.99 -128.03
CA GLU A 282 -22.99 69.25 -129.35
C GLU A 282 -24.05 69.21 -130.47
N GLN A 283 -25.01 68.27 -130.42
CA GLN A 283 -26.15 68.20 -131.36
C GLN A 283 -27.09 69.40 -131.23
N LEU A 284 -27.40 69.84 -130.00
CA LEU A 284 -28.22 71.02 -129.75
C LEU A 284 -27.53 72.30 -130.23
N VAL A 285 -26.20 72.42 -130.04
CA VAL A 285 -25.42 73.51 -130.63
C VAL A 285 -25.49 73.47 -132.15
N ALA A 286 -25.30 72.31 -132.77
CA ALA A 286 -25.40 72.15 -134.23
C ALA A 286 -26.81 72.49 -134.77
N ILE A 287 -27.89 72.06 -134.09
CA ILE A 287 -29.27 72.45 -134.42
C ILE A 287 -29.45 73.96 -134.24
N GLY A 288 -28.92 74.53 -133.16
CA GLY A 288 -28.92 75.98 -132.93
C GLY A 288 -28.19 76.76 -134.03
N GLU A 289 -27.08 76.24 -134.55
CA GLU A 289 -26.39 76.82 -135.71
C GLU A 289 -27.20 76.68 -137.00
N VAL A 290 -27.87 75.55 -137.23
CA VAL A 290 -28.73 75.32 -138.41
C VAL A 290 -29.97 76.21 -138.37
N GLU A 291 -30.65 76.30 -137.22
CA GLU A 291 -31.82 77.16 -137.04
C GLU A 291 -31.43 78.65 -136.95
N GLY A 292 -30.25 78.99 -136.41
CA GLY A 292 -29.67 80.33 -136.49
C GLY A 292 -29.36 80.75 -137.93
N LYS A 293 -29.05 79.79 -138.81
CA LYS A 293 -28.92 80.00 -140.27
C LYS A 293 -30.28 80.05 -140.99
N ARG A 294 -31.32 79.42 -140.42
CA ARG A 294 -32.70 79.37 -140.95
C ARG A 294 -33.53 80.61 -140.60
N PHE A 295 -33.26 81.20 -139.44
CA PHE A 295 -33.85 82.45 -138.96
C PHE A 295 -32.74 83.43 -138.55
N PRO A 296 -32.19 84.23 -139.48
CA PRO A 296 -31.28 85.30 -139.10
C PRO A 296 -32.03 86.29 -138.21
N ARG A 297 -31.55 86.53 -136.99
CA ARG A 297 -32.06 87.63 -136.16
C ARG A 297 -31.68 88.97 -136.82
N PRO A 298 -32.59 89.96 -136.84
CA PRO A 298 -32.27 91.30 -137.33
C PRO A 298 -31.24 91.94 -136.40
N ALA A 299 -30.29 92.66 -137.00
CA ALA A 299 -29.42 93.57 -136.26
C ALA A 299 -30.25 94.78 -135.83
N GLU A 300 -30.50 94.91 -134.53
CA GLU A 300 -30.77 96.18 -133.87
C GLU A 300 -29.79 96.35 -132.70
N ASP A 301 -29.25 97.56 -132.64
CA ASP A 301 -28.16 98.00 -131.79
C ASP A 301 -28.51 98.12 -130.30
N ALA A 302 -27.45 98.03 -129.48
CA ALA A 302 -27.17 98.84 -128.29
C ALA A 302 -28.13 98.89 -127.07
N LEU A 303 -27.55 98.46 -125.94
CA LEU A 303 -27.56 99.06 -124.59
C LEU A 303 -28.74 98.82 -123.62
N LEU A 304 -28.35 98.78 -122.33
CA LEU A 304 -29.13 98.71 -121.07
C LEU A 304 -29.59 97.30 -120.66
N GLY A 305 -29.47 96.82 -119.43
CA GLY A 305 -28.99 97.33 -118.14
C GLY A 305 -29.09 96.14 -117.15
N ALA A 306 -28.12 95.96 -116.27
CA ALA A 306 -28.25 96.29 -114.85
C ALA A 306 -29.04 95.26 -114.01
N GLU A 307 -28.25 94.50 -113.24
CA GLU A 307 -28.38 94.22 -111.80
C GLU A 307 -29.56 93.43 -111.22
N LEU A 308 -29.22 92.91 -110.03
CA LEU A 308 -30.05 92.40 -108.92
C LEU A 308 -30.33 90.90 -108.98
N GLY A 309 -30.04 90.10 -107.97
CA GLY A 309 -29.58 90.34 -106.60
C GLY A 309 -29.46 88.96 -105.92
N ARG A 310 -28.50 88.79 -105.00
CA ARG A 310 -28.73 88.46 -103.56
C ARG A 310 -29.82 87.41 -103.32
N GLU A 311 -29.57 86.32 -102.62
CA GLU A 311 -29.25 86.20 -101.17
C GLU A 311 -28.63 84.79 -100.94
N GLN A 312 -27.53 84.55 -100.18
CA GLN A 312 -27.37 84.65 -98.71
C GLN A 312 -28.54 83.93 -97.98
N THR A 313 -28.40 83.00 -97.05
CA THR A 313 -27.54 82.83 -95.87
C THR A 313 -27.80 81.39 -95.34
N ALA A 314 -26.78 80.62 -95.00
CA ALA A 314 -26.28 80.41 -93.63
C ALA A 314 -27.14 79.53 -92.70
N THR A 315 -26.48 78.53 -92.10
CA THR A 315 -26.40 78.23 -90.64
C THR A 315 -26.09 76.75 -90.52
N GLY A 316 -24.85 76.37 -90.22
CA GLY A 316 -24.37 76.08 -88.86
C GLY A 316 -24.31 74.54 -88.69
N ALA A 317 -23.36 73.89 -88.03
CA ALA A 317 -22.21 74.27 -87.24
C ALA A 317 -21.25 73.06 -87.22
N SER A 318 -19.95 73.30 -87.09
CA SER A 318 -18.95 72.33 -86.59
C SER A 318 -18.90 72.44 -85.05
N PRO A 319 -18.10 71.67 -84.27
CA PRO A 319 -17.36 70.40 -84.44
C PRO A 319 -17.61 69.51 -83.15
N PRO A 320 -16.68 68.71 -82.53
CA PRO A 320 -15.42 68.08 -82.94
C PRO A 320 -15.32 66.57 -82.59
N ALA A 321 -14.22 65.94 -83.00
CA ALA A 321 -13.74 64.66 -82.45
C ALA A 321 -13.39 64.77 -80.95
N PRO A 322 -13.27 63.62 -80.25
CA PRO A 322 -12.05 63.45 -79.47
C PRO A 322 -11.41 62.06 -79.61
N GLU A 323 -10.09 62.09 -79.41
CA GLU A 323 -9.12 61.00 -79.28
C GLU A 323 -9.21 60.28 -77.90
N PRO A 324 -8.38 59.23 -77.64
CA PRO A 324 -8.66 58.16 -76.68
C PRO A 324 -8.12 58.44 -75.28
N GLU A 325 -8.79 57.93 -74.23
CA GLU A 325 -8.17 57.78 -72.91
C GLU A 325 -8.58 56.50 -72.18
N THR A 326 -7.54 55.93 -71.60
CA THR A 326 -7.44 54.88 -70.58
C THR A 326 -8.34 55.13 -69.36
N ALA A 327 -8.93 54.06 -68.83
CA ALA A 327 -9.24 53.98 -67.40
C ALA A 327 -9.03 52.55 -66.89
N THR A 328 -7.88 52.38 -66.24
CA THR A 328 -7.64 51.40 -65.20
C THR A 328 -8.66 51.59 -64.07
N THR A 329 -9.41 50.54 -63.74
CA THR A 329 -9.91 50.33 -62.37
C THR A 329 -9.37 48.98 -61.90
N GLN A 330 -8.38 49.04 -61.03
CA GLN A 330 -8.15 48.01 -60.04
C GLN A 330 -9.29 48.07 -59.01
N LEU A 331 -9.89 46.93 -58.71
CA LEU A 331 -10.49 46.68 -57.40
C LEU A 331 -10.22 45.21 -57.05
N GLU A 332 -9.71 45.07 -55.83
CA GLU A 332 -8.90 44.00 -55.27
C GLU A 332 -9.55 42.62 -55.09
N PRO A 333 -8.72 41.59 -54.81
CA PRO A 333 -9.16 40.32 -54.26
C PRO A 333 -9.49 40.45 -52.76
N ASN A 334 -10.48 39.71 -52.29
CA ASN A 334 -10.65 39.47 -50.85
C ASN A 334 -10.98 37.98 -50.61
N LEU A 335 -10.03 37.33 -49.91
CA LEU A 335 -10.10 36.15 -49.04
C LEU A 335 -10.93 34.92 -49.44
#